data_AF-A0A8T3ZGV4-F1
#
_entry.id   AF-A0A8T3ZGV4-F1
#
_cell.length_a   1.000
_cell.length_b   1.000
_cell.length_c   1.000
_cell.angle_alpha   90.00
_cell.angle_beta   90.00
_cell.angle_gamma   90.00
#
_symmetry.space_group_name_H-M   'P 1'
#
loop_
_entity.id
_entity.type
_entity.pdbx_description
1 polymer ?
#
loop_
_entity_poly.entity_id
_entity_poly.type
_entity_poly.pdbx_seq_one_letter_code
_entity_poly.pdbx_strand_id
1 'polypeptide(L)'
;MNWKSFFKPTISKIIIFLILMGGLNYVLISGMTVADARILVGSPLGFWPIGSFMAIEGAPAPPTVEFSWVNLIVDIIFWYLVSCGVIALYHKIRYRKL
;
A
#
# COMPACT_ATOMS: atom_id res chain seq x y z
N MET A 1 -9.97 -2.65 -23.17
CA MET A 1 -10.16 -1.66 -22.07
C MET A 1 -9.51 -0.36 -22.51
N ASN A 2 -10.20 0.78 -22.39
CA ASN A 2 -9.61 2.07 -22.76
C ASN A 2 -8.64 2.52 -21.66
N TRP A 3 -7.33 2.53 -21.94
CA TRP A 3 -6.28 2.86 -20.97
C TRP A 3 -6.47 4.24 -20.32
N LYS A 4 -6.99 5.23 -21.06
CA LYS A 4 -7.33 6.55 -20.50
C LYS A 4 -8.41 6.45 -19.42
N SER A 5 -9.41 5.60 -19.60
CA SER A 5 -10.49 5.40 -18.62
C SER A 5 -10.00 4.56 -17.42
N PHE A 6 -9.09 3.62 -17.66
CA PHE A 6 -8.51 2.78 -16.62
C PHE A 6 -7.67 3.59 -15.61
N PHE A 7 -6.87 4.55 -16.06
CA PHE A 7 -6.06 5.38 -15.16
C PHE A 7 -6.76 6.65 -14.67
N LYS A 8 -7.96 6.97 -15.19
CA LYS A 8 -8.71 8.15 -14.75
C LYS A 8 -9.02 8.06 -13.26
N PRO A 9 -8.69 9.07 -12.44
CA PRO A 9 -9.03 9.08 -11.03
C PRO A 9 -10.55 9.17 -10.90
N THR A 10 -11.13 8.18 -10.22
CA THR A 10 -12.54 8.15 -9.85
C THR A 10 -12.64 8.05 -8.35
N ILE A 11 -13.76 8.50 -7.77
CA ILE A 11 -14.00 8.45 -6.33
C ILE A 11 -13.75 7.03 -5.78
N SER A 12 -14.26 6.00 -6.47
CA SER A 12 -14.07 4.60 -6.04
C SER A 12 -12.60 4.16 -6.02
N LYS A 13 -11.79 4.56 -7.01
CA LYS A 13 -10.36 4.23 -7.05
C LYS A 13 -9.58 4.96 -5.95
N ILE A 14 -9.95 6.20 -5.67
CA ILE A 14 -9.34 7.02 -4.60
C ILE A 14 -9.65 6.42 -3.23
N ILE A 15 -10.91 6.05 -2.98
CA ILE A 15 -11.31 5.41 -1.70
C ILE A 15 -10.53 4.10 -1.50
N ILE A 16 -10.48 3.23 -2.51
CA ILE A 16 -9.72 1.98 -2.42
C ILE A 16 -8.22 2.26 -2.23
N PHE A 17 -7.66 3.23 -2.94
CA PHE A 17 -6.28 3.66 -2.74
C PHE A 17 -5.99 4.06 -1.29
N LEU A 18 -6.84 4.90 -0.68
CA LEU A 18 -6.67 5.31 0.72
C LEU A 18 -6.80 4.15 1.71
N ILE A 19 -7.74 3.23 1.46
CA ILE A 19 -7.92 2.03 2.30
C ILE A 19 -6.71 1.10 2.19
N LEU A 20 -6.17 0.90 0.99
CA LEU A 20 -4.99 0.06 0.79
C LEU A 20 -3.75 0.70 1.42
N MET A 21 -3.52 1.98 1.15
CA MET A 21 -2.34 2.68 1.64
C MET A 21 -2.37 2.94 3.15
N GLY A 22 -3.54 3.14 3.75
CA GLY A 22 -3.68 3.29 5.20
C GLY A 22 -3.86 1.96 5.94
N GLY A 23 -4.77 1.10 5.46
CA GLY A 23 -5.22 -0.09 6.17
C GLY A 23 -4.36 -1.33 5.93
N LEU A 24 -4.04 -1.65 4.67
CA LEU A 24 -3.28 -2.86 4.35
C LEU A 24 -1.82 -2.76 4.84
N ASN A 25 -1.25 -1.56 4.77
CA ASN A 25 0.05 -1.28 5.35
C ASN A 25 0.03 -1.55 6.86
N TYR A 26 -0.93 -0.98 7.61
CA TYR A 26 -1.04 -1.24 9.06
C TYR A 26 -1.15 -2.73 9.41
N VAL A 27 -1.91 -3.51 8.64
CA VAL A 27 -2.07 -4.97 8.87
C VAL A 27 -0.78 -5.74 8.60
N LEU A 28 -0.04 -5.41 7.53
CA LEU A 28 1.23 -6.06 7.23
C LEU A 28 2.28 -5.77 8.30
N ILE A 29 2.28 -4.54 8.82
CA ILE A 29 3.20 -4.10 9.88
C ILE A 29 2.92 -4.83 11.19
N SER A 30 1.66 -4.93 11.58
CA SER A 30 1.26 -5.57 12.83
C SER A 30 1.40 -7.10 12.82
N GLY A 31 1.44 -7.72 11.63
CA GLY A 31 1.59 -9.17 11.47
C GLY A 31 3.04 -9.68 11.31
N MET A 32 4.03 -8.80 11.18
CA MET A 32 5.42 -9.18 10.89
C MET A 32 6.35 -8.99 12.08
N THR A 33 7.29 -9.91 12.26
CA THR A 33 8.36 -9.73 13.26
C THR A 33 9.36 -8.68 12.76
N VAL A 34 10.05 -7.99 13.68
CA VAL A 34 11.00 -6.92 13.33
C VAL A 34 12.16 -7.39 12.44
N ALA A 35 12.53 -8.68 12.51
CA ALA A 35 13.53 -9.28 11.63
C ALA A 35 13.03 -9.37 10.17
N ASP A 36 11.74 -9.67 9.96
CA ASP A 36 11.13 -9.80 8.64
C ASP A 36 10.83 -8.43 8.00
N ALA A 37 10.61 -7.40 8.82
CA ALA A 37 10.37 -6.04 8.34
C ALA A 37 11.55 -5.46 7.53
N ARG A 38 12.78 -5.97 7.74
CA ARG A 38 13.96 -5.59 6.94
C ARG A 38 13.85 -6.04 5.48
N ILE A 39 13.18 -7.15 5.21
CA ILE A 39 12.92 -7.66 3.85
C ILE A 39 11.97 -6.73 3.10
N LEU A 40 11.16 -5.96 3.84
CA LEU A 40 10.22 -5.00 3.29
C LEU A 40 10.82 -3.62 3.02
N VAL A 41 12.10 -3.40 3.36
CA VAL A 41 12.80 -2.14 3.07
C VAL A 41 12.91 -1.99 1.55
N GLY A 42 12.23 -0.98 1.00
CA GLY A 42 12.14 -0.73 -0.44
C GLY A 42 10.94 -1.38 -1.13
N SER A 43 10.13 -2.17 -0.41
CA SER A 43 8.83 -2.61 -0.90
C SER A 43 7.82 -1.44 -0.85
N PRO A 44 6.92 -1.30 -1.83
CA PRO A 44 5.87 -0.30 -1.80
C PRO A 44 4.77 -0.70 -0.79
N LEU A 45 5.14 -0.72 0.50
CA LEU A 45 4.30 -1.12 1.63
C LEU A 45 4.02 0.04 2.58
N GLY A 46 3.98 1.26 2.04
CA GLY A 46 3.74 2.44 2.83
C GLY A 46 5.01 2.84 3.55
N PHE A 47 5.45 4.04 3.21
CA PHE A 47 5.93 5.03 4.14
C PHE A 47 5.98 4.56 5.60
N TRP A 48 7.17 4.26 6.09
CA TRP A 48 7.39 3.86 7.48
C TRP A 48 7.73 5.11 8.29
N PRO A 49 6.81 5.71 9.05
CA PRO A 49 7.17 6.80 9.93
C PRO A 49 8.17 6.29 10.97
N ILE A 50 9.16 7.14 11.28
CA ILE A 50 10.09 6.93 12.39
C ILE A 50 9.25 6.70 13.65
N GLY A 51 9.39 5.54 14.29
CA GLY A 51 8.62 5.15 15.49
C GLY A 51 7.52 4.09 15.28
N SER A 52 7.19 3.71 14.03
CA SER A 52 6.18 2.66 13.73
C SER A 52 6.42 1.32 14.44
N PHE A 53 7.67 1.03 14.75
CA PHE A 53 8.13 -0.21 15.34
C PHE A 53 8.43 -0.13 16.84
N MET A 54 8.32 1.07 17.43
CA MET A 54 8.47 1.27 18.87
C MET A 54 7.24 0.78 19.66
N ALA A 55 6.20 0.31 18.98
CA ALA A 55 4.98 -0.20 19.61
C ALA A 55 5.13 -1.61 20.22
N ILE A 56 6.26 -2.30 20.00
CA ILE A 56 6.54 -3.63 20.57
C ILE A 56 7.64 -3.49 21.62
N GLU A 57 7.27 -3.58 22.90
CA GLU A 57 8.22 -3.60 24.02
C GLU A 57 9.26 -4.73 23.82
N GLY A 58 10.54 -4.38 23.88
CA GLY A 58 11.66 -5.34 23.80
C GLY A 58 12.10 -5.70 22.38
N ALA A 59 11.44 -5.23 21.33
CA ALA A 59 11.94 -5.40 19.98
C ALA A 59 13.06 -4.39 19.69
N PRO A 60 14.23 -4.81 19.16
CA PRO A 60 15.27 -3.88 18.76
C PRO A 60 14.67 -2.94 17.71
N ALA A 61 14.79 -1.62 17.91
CA ALA A 61 14.30 -0.67 16.91
C ALA A 61 14.86 -1.09 15.54
N PRO A 62 14.02 -1.42 14.55
CA PRO A 62 14.52 -1.71 13.21
C PRO A 62 15.31 -0.49 12.74
N PRO A 63 16.29 -0.71 11.84
CA PRO A 63 17.05 0.39 11.28
C PRO A 63 16.05 1.48 10.87
N THR A 64 16.28 2.70 11.37
CA THR A 64 15.46 3.85 11.01
C THR A 64 15.42 3.91 9.49
N VAL A 65 14.31 3.46 8.91
CA VAL A 65 14.10 3.62 7.48
C VAL A 65 13.86 5.09 7.32
N GLU A 66 14.92 5.82 6.95
CA GLU A 66 14.83 7.24 6.73
C GLU A 66 13.71 7.51 5.73
N PHE A 67 12.92 8.54 6.03
CA PHE A 67 11.94 9.07 5.10
C PHE A 67 12.62 9.24 3.73
N SER A 68 12.09 8.60 2.69
CA SER A 68 12.55 8.78 1.31
C SER A 68 11.39 9.22 0.44
N TRP A 69 11.49 10.42 -0.14
CA TRP A 69 10.52 10.94 -1.10
C TRP A 69 10.35 10.01 -2.31
N VAL A 70 11.41 9.32 -2.71
CA VAL A 70 11.38 8.35 -3.80
C VAL A 70 10.47 7.17 -3.43
N ASN A 71 10.61 6.64 -2.22
CA ASN A 71 9.78 5.53 -1.75
C ASN A 71 8.31 5.94 -1.60
N LEU A 72 8.03 7.17 -1.15
CA LEU A 72 6.65 7.71 -1.10
C LEU A 72 6.00 7.74 -2.49
N ILE A 73 6.72 8.23 -3.48
CA ILE A 73 6.20 8.36 -4.85
C ILE A 73 5.94 6.97 -5.43
N VAL A 74 6.88 6.04 -5.24
CA VAL A 74 6.73 4.65 -5.69
C VAL A 74 5.52 3.98 -5.02
N ASP A 75 5.34 4.19 -3.71
CA ASP A 75 4.18 3.74 -2.96
C ASP A 75 2.87 4.28 -3.54
N ILE A 76 2.77 5.60 -3.71
CA ILE A 76 1.55 6.25 -4.21
C ILE A 76 1.19 5.69 -5.58
N ILE A 77 2.18 5.56 -6.48
CA ILE A 77 1.97 5.02 -7.82
C ILE A 77 1.52 3.56 -7.73
N PHE A 78 2.23 2.73 -6.96
CA PHE A 78 1.93 1.31 -6.82
C PHE A 78 0.51 1.08 -6.29
N TRP A 79 0.16 1.71 -5.16
CA TRP A 79 -1.16 1.54 -4.54
C TRP A 79 -2.29 2.09 -5.42
N TYR A 80 -2.03 3.12 -6.22
CA TYR A 80 -3.00 3.62 -7.19
C TYR A 80 -3.21 2.65 -8.36
N LEU A 81 -2.14 1.99 -8.84
CA LEU A 81 -2.27 0.94 -9.86
C LEU A 81 -3.06 -0.26 -9.33
N VAL A 82 -2.81 -0.67 -8.08
CA VAL A 82 -3.58 -1.73 -7.42
C VAL A 82 -5.05 -1.33 -7.29
N SER A 83 -5.36 -0.10 -6.87
CA SER A 83 -6.76 0.36 -6.76
C SER A 83 -7.48 0.38 -8.12
N CYS A 84 -6.79 0.77 -9.20
CA CYS A 84 -7.30 0.68 -10.56
C CYS A 84 -7.60 -0.78 -10.95
N GLY A 85 -6.67 -1.70 -10.63
CA GLY A 85 -6.81 -3.13 -10.87
C GLY A 85 -8.00 -3.75 -10.13
N VAL A 86 -8.19 -3.43 -8.85
CA VAL A 86 -9.31 -3.92 -8.03
C VAL A 86 -10.65 -3.47 -8.61
N ILE A 87 -10.78 -2.20 -8.99
CA ILE A 87 -12.02 -1.68 -9.61
C ILE A 87 -12.28 -2.35 -10.96
N ALA A 88 -11.26 -2.53 -11.79
CA ALA A 88 -11.42 -3.19 -13.09
C ALA A 88 -11.82 -4.66 -12.93
N LEU A 89 -11.23 -5.37 -11.96
CA LEU A 89 -11.60 -6.74 -11.63
C LEU A 89 -13.05 -6.82 -11.11
N TYR A 90 -13.44 -5.91 -10.22
CA TYR A 90 -14.80 -5.80 -9.70
C TYR A 90 -15.82 -5.62 -10.84
N HIS A 91 -15.56 -4.68 -11.76
CA HIS A 91 -16.40 -4.50 -12.94
C HIS A 91 -16.42 -5.76 -13.81
N LYS A 92 -15.27 -6.37 -14.10
CA LYS A 92 -15.21 -7.59 -14.90
C LYS A 92 -16.05 -8.71 -14.29
N ILE A 93 -16.02 -8.89 -12.96
CA ILE A 93 -16.81 -9.92 -12.27
C ILE A 93 -18.31 -9.58 -12.31
N ARG A 94 -18.68 -8.32 -12.06
CA ARG A 94 -20.08 -7.87 -12.03
C ARG A 94 -20.75 -7.98 -13.40
N TYR A 95 -20.08 -7.57 -14.47
CA TYR A 95 -20.62 -7.61 -15.84
C TYR A 95 -20.51 -8.98 -16.51
N ARG A 96 -19.82 -9.96 -15.90
CA ARG A 96 -19.81 -11.35 -16.39
C ARG A 96 -20.99 -12.17 -15.84
N LYS A 97 -21.70 -11.64 -14.85
CA LYS A 97 -22.88 -12.27 -14.22
C LYS A 97 -24.21 -11.70 -14.73
N LEU A 98 -24.18 -10.74 -15.66
CA LEU A 98 -25.31 -10.17 -16.39
C LEU A 98 -25.22 -10.62 -17.85
#